data_AF-U5EBD7-F1
#
_entry.id   AF-U5EBD7-F1
#
_cell.length_a   1.000
_cell.length_b   1.000
_cell.length_c   1.000
_cell.angle_alpha   90.00
_cell.angle_beta   90.00
_cell.angle_gamma   90.00
#
_symmetry.space_group_name_H-M   'P 1'
#
loop_
_entity.id
_entity.type
_entity.pdbx_description
1 polymer ?
#
loop_
_entity_poly.entity_id
_entity_poly.type
_entity_poly.pdbx_seq_one_letter_code
_entity_poly.pdbx_strand_id
1 'polypeptide(L)'
;MGRKVMTRLILEVESGFSELGYVRIPVEGLSRDSDEGERIVLACGDVDALNLRRQIRIAVFRRSSGAHQVFGQIALVCDAVADVFDSLPDAARLHANLGFEVPGTVVETSLTDLIGVERHFAPQIFDVDDVARVVSGLVRVVSERGSTWFAEWSTFDSILSAACHRRRVSFARWNIDPVAFRAAIVLGVCNGEFQAVSRAMDWYRGRWTGMNSSDSRERARALDEHLREISVEYREFRRSLRG
;
A
#
# COMPACT_ATOMS: atom_id res chain seq x y z
N MET A 1 25.49 9.77 -19.63
CA MET A 1 24.32 9.49 -20.48
C MET A 1 23.09 9.13 -19.64
N GLY A 2 23.19 8.23 -18.64
CA GLY A 2 22.05 7.79 -17.80
C GLY A 2 21.26 8.90 -17.05
N ARG A 3 21.94 9.92 -16.51
CA ARG A 3 21.26 10.98 -15.73
C ARG A 3 20.27 11.85 -16.54
N LYS A 4 20.62 12.16 -17.80
CA LYS A 4 19.75 12.94 -18.70
C LYS A 4 18.53 12.14 -19.15
N VAL A 5 18.72 10.84 -19.39
CA VAL A 5 17.65 9.89 -19.72
C VAL A 5 16.65 9.81 -18.58
N MET A 6 17.13 9.62 -17.36
CA MET A 6 16.25 9.48 -16.21
C MET A 6 15.50 10.78 -15.88
N THR A 7 16.15 11.94 -16.01
CA THR A 7 15.49 13.24 -15.86
C THR A 7 14.35 13.41 -16.87
N ARG A 8 14.56 13.04 -18.14
CA ARG A 8 13.52 13.14 -19.17
C ARG A 8 12.33 12.22 -18.86
N LEU A 9 12.61 10.98 -18.45
CA LEU A 9 11.58 10.00 -18.08
C LEU A 9 10.75 10.49 -16.89
N ILE A 10 11.37 11.06 -15.86
CA ILE A 10 10.66 11.66 -14.74
C ILE A 10 9.68 12.74 -15.23
N LEU A 11 10.15 13.64 -16.08
CA LEU A 11 9.32 14.74 -16.58
C LEU A 11 8.13 14.22 -17.39
N GLU A 12 8.32 13.19 -18.21
CA GLU A 12 7.23 12.56 -18.99
C GLU A 12 6.21 11.84 -18.08
N VAL A 13 6.68 11.16 -17.03
CA VAL A 13 5.83 10.57 -15.99
C VAL A 13 5.02 11.67 -15.29
N GLU A 14 5.70 12.70 -14.78
CA GLU A 14 5.07 13.82 -14.06
C GLU A 14 4.03 14.51 -14.94
N SER A 15 4.35 14.81 -16.20
CA SER A 15 3.42 15.47 -17.10
C SER A 15 2.15 14.64 -17.33
N GLY A 16 2.29 13.33 -17.61
CA GLY A 16 1.14 12.47 -17.90
C GLY A 16 0.19 12.31 -16.71
N PHE A 17 0.72 12.28 -15.49
CA PHE A 17 -0.10 12.16 -14.28
C PHE A 17 -0.59 13.51 -13.73
N SER A 18 0.07 14.62 -14.06
CA SER A 18 -0.39 15.95 -13.68
C SER A 18 -1.76 16.30 -14.28
N GLU A 19 -2.03 15.84 -15.51
CA GLU A 19 -3.33 15.97 -16.17
C GLU A 19 -4.45 15.20 -15.44
N LEU A 20 -4.07 14.19 -14.66
CA LEU A 20 -4.97 13.38 -13.82
C LEU A 20 -5.07 13.92 -12.37
N GLY A 21 -4.49 15.09 -12.10
CA GLY A 21 -4.52 15.74 -10.78
C GLY A 21 -3.48 15.20 -9.78
N TYR A 22 -2.50 14.42 -10.23
CA TYR A 22 -1.43 13.91 -9.35
C TYR A 22 -0.21 14.83 -9.35
N VAL A 23 0.38 15.01 -8.17
CA VAL A 23 1.60 15.78 -7.97
C VAL A 23 2.67 14.86 -7.42
N ARG A 24 3.92 15.08 -7.84
CA ARG A 24 5.06 14.34 -7.31
C ARG A 24 5.29 14.65 -5.84
N ILE A 25 5.47 13.60 -5.06
CA ILE A 25 5.94 13.66 -3.69
C ILE A 25 7.45 13.36 -3.70
N PRO A 26 8.29 14.21 -3.09
CA PRO A 26 9.70 13.92 -2.86
C PRO A 26 9.86 12.62 -2.08
N VAL A 27 10.76 11.74 -2.54
CA VAL A 27 11.07 10.50 -1.84
C VAL A 27 12.42 10.64 -1.18
N GLU A 28 12.45 10.94 0.11
CA GLU A 28 13.69 10.98 0.88
C GLU A 28 14.08 9.55 1.31
N GLY A 29 15.39 9.23 1.27
CA GLY A 29 15.93 8.06 1.97
C GLY A 29 15.87 6.69 1.26
N LEU A 30 15.41 6.57 0.01
CA LEU A 30 15.44 5.30 -0.75
C LEU A 30 16.74 5.12 -1.56
N SER A 31 17.88 5.36 -0.91
CA SER A 31 19.18 4.87 -1.37
C SER A 31 19.48 3.58 -0.64
N ARG A 32 19.37 2.43 -1.32
CA ARG A 32 20.03 1.20 -0.89
C ARG A 32 20.77 0.61 -2.09
N ASP A 33 22.09 0.76 -2.01
CA ASP A 33 23.15 -0.12 -2.45
C ASP A 33 22.79 -1.12 -3.56
N SER A 34 23.39 -0.89 -4.73
CA SER A 34 23.64 -1.80 -5.87
C SER A 34 22.83 -1.66 -7.17
N ASP A 35 21.65 -1.03 -7.18
CA ASP A 35 20.92 -0.70 -8.42
C ASP A 35 20.66 0.82 -8.52
N GLU A 36 21.11 1.47 -9.61
CA GLU A 36 20.77 2.87 -9.93
C GLU A 36 19.28 2.94 -10.30
N GLY A 37 18.40 2.96 -9.30
CA GLY A 37 16.96 3.07 -9.47
C GLY A 37 16.45 4.45 -9.09
N GLU A 38 15.57 5.00 -9.90
CA GLU A 38 14.80 6.18 -9.55
C GLU A 38 13.35 5.78 -9.26
N ARG A 39 12.80 6.38 -8.20
CA ARG A 39 11.43 6.15 -7.76
C ARG A 39 10.67 7.45 -7.82
N ILE A 40 9.54 7.40 -8.50
CA ILE A 40 8.62 8.51 -8.67
C ILE A 40 7.36 8.12 -7.91
N VAL A 41 7.03 8.93 -6.92
CA VAL A 41 5.79 8.79 -6.16
C VAL A 41 4.92 9.96 -6.52
N LEU A 42 3.70 9.67 -6.96
CA LEU A 42 2.71 10.63 -7.39
C LEU A 42 1.47 10.45 -6.52
N ALA A 43 0.92 11.53 -6.00
CA ALA A 43 -0.31 11.47 -5.22
C ALA A 43 -1.31 12.52 -5.69
N CYS A 44 -2.59 12.15 -5.66
CA CYS A 44 -3.66 13.11 -5.84
C CYS A 44 -3.76 13.99 -4.59
N GLY A 45 -4.03 15.29 -4.75
CA GLY A 45 -4.22 16.20 -3.62
C GLY A 45 -5.51 15.93 -2.83
N ASP A 46 -6.50 15.32 -3.47
CA ASP A 46 -7.80 15.06 -2.87
C ASP A 46 -7.75 13.88 -1.89
N VAL A 47 -8.44 14.06 -0.77
CA VAL A 47 -8.75 12.99 0.19
C VAL A 47 -10.25 12.68 0.14
N ASP A 48 -10.58 11.40 0.26
CA ASP A 48 -11.98 10.96 0.31
C ASP A 48 -12.58 11.04 1.73
N ALA A 49 -13.82 10.58 1.89
CA ALA A 49 -14.54 10.59 3.17
C ALA A 49 -13.85 9.76 4.27
N LEU A 50 -12.96 8.83 3.92
CA LEU A 50 -12.18 8.02 4.86
C LEU A 50 -10.80 8.62 5.13
N ASN A 51 -10.54 9.84 4.64
CA ASN A 51 -9.25 10.50 4.62
C ASN A 51 -8.19 9.71 3.82
N LEU A 52 -8.60 8.99 2.78
CA LEU A 52 -7.68 8.25 1.91
C LEU A 52 -7.22 9.14 0.76
N ARG A 53 -5.92 9.11 0.50
CA ARG A 53 -5.30 9.73 -0.67
C ARG A 53 -4.99 8.66 -1.71
N ARG A 54 -5.28 8.97 -2.97
CA ARG A 54 -4.90 8.12 -4.11
C ARG A 54 -3.43 8.34 -4.42
N GLN A 55 -2.68 7.26 -4.53
CA GLN A 55 -1.26 7.29 -4.83
C GLN A 55 -0.92 6.33 -5.96
N ILE A 56 0.01 6.76 -6.81
CA ILE A 56 0.59 5.99 -7.89
C ILE A 56 2.10 6.02 -7.68
N ARG A 57 2.72 4.85 -7.76
CA ARG A 57 4.16 4.70 -7.56
C ARG A 57 4.73 4.06 -8.81
N ILE A 58 5.75 4.70 -9.37
CA ILE A 58 6.49 4.17 -10.51
C ILE A 58 7.95 4.11 -10.12
N ALA A 59 8.54 2.93 -10.22
CA ALA A 59 9.95 2.72 -9.98
C ALA A 59 10.62 2.28 -11.27
N VAL A 60 11.68 2.96 -11.67
CA VAL A 60 12.50 2.62 -12.82
C VAL A 60 13.87 2.20 -12.31
N PHE A 61 14.22 0.94 -12.48
CA PHE A 61 15.51 0.40 -12.08
C PHE A 61 16.39 0.17 -13.28
N ARG A 62 17.62 0.68 -13.23
CA ARG A 62 18.66 0.29 -14.18
C ARG A 62 19.42 -0.91 -13.62
N ARG A 63 19.43 -2.00 -14.37
CA ARG A 63 20.20 -3.20 -14.06
C ARG A 63 21.65 -3.05 -14.49
N SER A 64 22.53 -3.85 -13.90
CA SER A 64 23.94 -3.96 -14.29
C SER A 64 24.14 -4.33 -15.77
N SER A 65 23.17 -5.02 -16.39
CA SER A 65 23.15 -5.33 -17.83
C SER A 65 22.92 -4.11 -18.74
N GLY A 66 22.61 -2.94 -18.18
CA GLY A 66 22.19 -1.75 -18.92
C GLY A 66 20.70 -1.72 -19.25
N ALA A 67 19.95 -2.80 -18.97
CA ALA A 67 18.49 -2.83 -19.11
C ALA A 67 17.79 -1.98 -18.05
N HIS A 68 16.63 -1.43 -18.41
CA HIS A 68 15.71 -0.77 -17.49
C HIS A 68 14.54 -1.69 -17.17
N GLN A 69 14.00 -1.58 -15.96
CA GLN A 69 12.75 -2.22 -15.57
C GLN A 69 11.83 -1.19 -14.94
N VAL A 70 10.59 -1.13 -15.41
CA VAL A 70 9.56 -0.25 -14.88
C VAL A 70 8.58 -1.07 -14.06
N PHE A 71 8.41 -0.68 -12.79
CA PHE A 71 7.40 -1.22 -11.89
C PHE A 71 6.40 -0.13 -11.57
N GLY A 72 5.14 -0.52 -11.48
CA GLY A 72 4.05 0.38 -11.13
C GLY A 72 3.17 -0.22 -10.05
N GLN A 73 2.70 0.63 -9.14
CA GLN A 73 1.69 0.30 -8.14
C GLN A 73 0.67 1.44 -8.05
N ILE A 74 -0.57 1.10 -7.73
CA ILE A 74 -1.55 2.05 -7.21
C ILE A 74 -1.91 1.67 -5.78
N ALA A 75 -2.15 2.68 -4.97
CA ALA A 75 -2.43 2.52 -3.56
C ALA A 75 -3.42 3.58 -3.05
N LEU A 76 -4.16 3.21 -2.01
CA LEU A 76 -4.84 4.12 -1.11
C LEU A 76 -4.00 4.24 0.16
N VAL A 77 -3.64 5.47 0.51
CA VAL A 77 -2.82 5.78 1.69
C VAL A 77 -3.57 6.69 2.65
N CYS A 78 -3.30 6.54 3.95
CA CYS A 78 -3.85 7.39 4.99
C CYS A 78 -2.73 7.84 5.92
N ASP A 79 -2.55 9.15 6.06
CA ASP A 79 -1.48 9.73 6.89
C ASP A 79 -1.67 9.34 8.38
N ALA A 80 -2.92 9.32 8.88
CA ALA A 80 -3.22 8.87 10.23
C ALA A 80 -2.85 7.40 10.48
N VAL A 81 -2.95 6.54 9.45
CA VAL A 81 -2.49 5.14 9.56
C VAL A 81 -0.97 5.08 9.68
N ALA A 82 -0.25 5.93 8.93
CA ALA A 82 1.21 6.03 9.04
C ALA A 82 1.62 6.47 10.45
N ASP A 83 1.01 7.53 10.97
CA ASP A 83 1.31 8.07 12.31
C ASP A 83 1.11 7.01 13.42
N VAL A 84 0.00 6.27 13.35
CA VAL A 84 -0.26 5.19 14.30
C VAL A 84 0.79 4.08 14.17
N PHE A 85 1.15 3.69 12.95
CA PHE A 85 2.15 2.65 12.70
C PHE A 85 3.53 3.03 13.22
N ASP A 86 3.94 4.28 13.05
CA ASP A 86 5.21 4.80 13.57
C ASP A 86 5.24 4.82 15.10
N SER A 87 4.08 5.10 15.73
CA SER A 87 3.92 5.09 17.19
C SER A 87 3.81 3.70 17.83
N LEU A 88 3.71 2.62 17.04
CA LEU A 88 3.45 1.28 17.60
C LEU A 88 4.57 0.82 18.53
N PRO A 89 4.25 0.28 19.72
CA PRO A 89 5.24 -0.36 20.58
C PRO A 89 5.78 -1.63 19.92
N ASP A 90 7.01 -2.04 20.27
CA ASP A 90 7.66 -3.22 19.69
C ASP A 90 6.84 -4.52 19.83
N ALA A 91 6.06 -4.63 20.91
CA ALA A 91 5.15 -5.74 21.13
C ALA A 91 4.00 -5.77 20.10
N ALA A 92 3.59 -4.62 19.57
CA ALA A 92 2.58 -4.52 18.53
C ALA A 92 3.17 -4.61 17.12
N ARG A 93 4.43 -4.21 16.89
CA ARG A 93 5.06 -4.23 15.55
C ARG A 93 5.08 -5.63 14.93
N LEU A 94 5.05 -5.72 13.59
CA LEU A 94 5.24 -6.99 12.90
C LEU A 94 6.71 -7.43 12.94
N HIS A 95 6.98 -8.73 12.85
CA HIS A 95 8.36 -9.20 12.72
C HIS A 95 8.95 -8.71 11.39
N ALA A 96 10.12 -8.07 11.47
CA ALA A 96 10.82 -7.40 10.37
C ALA A 96 10.89 -8.27 9.11
N ASN A 97 10.04 -7.99 8.12
CA ASN A 97 10.15 -8.55 6.78
C ASN A 97 9.24 -7.86 5.75
N LEU A 98 9.13 -6.54 5.83
CA LEU A 98 8.24 -5.78 4.94
C LEU A 98 9.10 -4.86 4.08
N GLY A 99 9.74 -5.47 3.08
CA GLY A 99 10.40 -4.72 2.03
C GLY A 99 9.35 -3.98 1.21
N PHE A 100 9.59 -2.69 0.97
CA PHE A 100 8.81 -1.80 0.09
C PHE A 100 7.47 -1.28 0.61
N GLU A 101 7.21 -1.30 1.91
CA GLU A 101 6.00 -0.66 2.43
C GLU A 101 6.18 0.85 2.56
N VAL A 102 5.28 1.58 1.91
CA VAL A 102 5.10 3.01 2.16
C VAL A 102 4.25 3.15 3.42
N PRO A 103 4.69 3.98 4.40
CA PRO A 103 3.91 4.26 5.59
C PRO A 103 2.46 4.63 5.24
N GLY A 104 1.50 4.09 5.98
CA GLY A 104 0.08 4.43 5.81
C GLY A 104 -0.63 3.78 4.62
N THR A 105 0.00 2.83 3.90
CA THR A 105 -0.68 2.08 2.84
C THR A 105 -1.79 1.21 3.42
N VAL A 106 -3.02 1.42 2.95
CA VAL A 106 -4.21 0.67 3.39
C VAL A 106 -4.54 -0.45 2.41
N VAL A 107 -4.60 -0.10 1.12
CA VAL A 107 -4.87 -1.05 0.03
C VAL A 107 -3.93 -0.71 -1.11
N GLU A 108 -3.33 -1.73 -1.72
CA GLU A 108 -2.52 -1.57 -2.92
C GLU A 108 -2.67 -2.75 -3.88
N THR A 109 -2.39 -2.48 -5.16
CA THR A 109 -2.20 -3.49 -6.20
C THR A 109 -1.08 -3.06 -7.16
N SER A 110 -0.45 -4.04 -7.79
CA SER A 110 0.51 -3.75 -8.86
C SER A 110 -0.22 -3.31 -10.14
N LEU A 111 0.40 -2.44 -10.93
CA LEU A 111 -0.16 -2.07 -12.24
C LEU A 111 -0.25 -3.29 -13.17
N THR A 112 0.67 -4.25 -13.06
CA THR A 112 0.59 -5.50 -13.83
C THR A 112 -0.67 -6.30 -13.50
N ASP A 113 -1.00 -6.43 -12.21
CA ASP A 113 -2.22 -7.11 -11.77
C ASP A 113 -3.47 -6.32 -12.23
N LEU A 114 -3.42 -4.97 -12.24
CA LEU A 114 -4.51 -4.12 -12.75
C LEU A 114 -4.73 -4.25 -14.27
N ILE A 115 -3.66 -4.50 -15.05
CA ILE A 115 -3.74 -4.75 -16.49
C ILE A 115 -4.29 -6.15 -16.77
N GLY A 116 -4.10 -7.09 -15.85
CA GLY A 116 -4.50 -8.49 -16.01
C GLY A 116 -3.50 -9.31 -16.83
N VAL A 117 -2.22 -8.91 -16.84
CA VAL A 117 -1.14 -9.69 -17.48
C VAL A 117 -0.66 -10.73 -16.47
N GLU A 118 -0.55 -12.00 -16.88
CA GLU A 118 0.08 -13.03 -16.04
C GLU A 118 1.49 -12.56 -15.65
N ARG A 119 1.83 -12.69 -14.36
CA ARG A 119 3.04 -12.18 -13.72
C ARG A 119 4.31 -12.71 -14.38
N HIS A 120 4.69 -12.11 -15.49
CA HIS A 120 6.00 -12.23 -16.08
C HIS A 120 6.75 -10.94 -15.75
N PHE A 121 7.97 -11.12 -15.24
CA PHE A 121 8.91 -10.08 -14.85
C PHE A 121 8.72 -8.78 -15.66
N ALA A 122 8.66 -7.63 -14.98
CA ALA A 122 8.66 -6.33 -15.63
C ALA A 122 9.68 -6.35 -16.77
N PRO A 123 9.25 -6.14 -18.03
CA PRO A 123 10.07 -6.42 -19.20
C PRO A 123 11.40 -5.65 -19.10
N GLN A 124 12.49 -6.28 -19.53
CA GLN A 124 13.78 -5.62 -19.61
C GLN A 124 13.80 -4.74 -20.85
N ILE A 125 13.89 -3.43 -20.64
CA ILE A 125 13.80 -2.41 -21.69
C ILE A 125 15.21 -1.85 -21.93
N PHE A 126 15.74 -2.03 -23.13
CA PHE A 126 17.07 -1.55 -23.49
C PHE A 126 17.04 -0.17 -24.17
N ASP A 127 15.94 0.18 -24.82
CA ASP A 127 15.73 1.49 -25.46
C ASP A 127 14.99 2.45 -24.52
N VAL A 128 15.48 3.68 -24.42
CA VAL A 128 14.89 4.74 -23.61
C VAL A 128 13.52 5.16 -24.15
N ASP A 129 13.35 5.20 -25.47
CA ASP A 129 12.08 5.59 -26.08
C ASP A 129 10.99 4.52 -25.81
N ASP A 130 11.39 3.28 -25.57
CA ASP A 130 10.48 2.21 -25.13
C ASP A 130 10.09 2.35 -23.65
N VAL A 131 10.96 2.90 -22.80
CA VAL A 131 10.61 3.18 -21.39
C VAL A 131 9.51 4.25 -21.33
N ALA A 132 9.65 5.32 -22.11
CA ALA A 132 8.65 6.38 -22.24
C ALA A 132 7.29 5.84 -22.72
N ARG A 133 7.31 4.91 -23.68
CA ARG A 133 6.11 4.23 -24.19
C ARG A 133 5.44 3.36 -23.13
N VAL A 134 6.24 2.61 -22.35
CA VAL A 134 5.72 1.81 -21.23
C VAL A 134 5.08 2.71 -20.18
N VAL A 135 5.74 3.79 -19.78
CA VAL A 135 5.19 4.79 -18.86
C VAL A 135 3.87 5.36 -19.38
N SER A 136 3.82 5.79 -20.64
CA SER A 136 2.60 6.33 -21.25
C SER A 136 1.46 5.30 -21.23
N GLY A 137 1.78 4.02 -21.47
CA GLY A 137 0.85 2.91 -21.31
C GLY A 137 0.32 2.77 -19.87
N LEU A 138 1.18 2.94 -18.86
CA LEU A 138 0.79 2.92 -17.46
C LEU A 138 -0.15 4.08 -17.09
N VAL A 139 0.14 5.31 -17.57
CA VAL A 139 -0.74 6.48 -17.37
C VAL A 139 -2.14 6.18 -17.91
N ARG A 140 -2.22 5.64 -19.13
CA ARG A 140 -3.47 5.27 -19.77
C ARG A 140 -4.24 4.23 -18.96
N VAL A 141 -3.57 3.18 -18.47
CA VAL A 141 -4.20 2.15 -17.63
C VAL A 141 -4.76 2.73 -16.34
N VAL A 142 -4.00 3.59 -15.65
CA VAL A 142 -4.50 4.26 -14.43
C VAL A 142 -5.72 5.12 -14.78
N SER A 143 -5.70 5.86 -15.89
CA SER A 143 -6.82 6.69 -16.31
C SER A 143 -8.08 5.87 -16.59
N GLU A 144 -7.92 4.75 -17.30
CA GLU A 144 -9.04 3.89 -17.74
C GLU A 144 -9.57 2.98 -16.62
N ARG A 145 -8.68 2.39 -15.81
CA ARG A 145 -9.02 1.34 -14.84
C ARG A 145 -8.78 1.74 -13.38
N GLY A 146 -7.91 2.70 -13.14
CA GLY A 146 -7.58 3.15 -11.78
C GLY A 146 -8.78 3.79 -11.09
N SER A 147 -9.60 4.56 -11.81
CA SER A 147 -10.84 5.15 -11.27
C SER A 147 -11.82 4.09 -10.76
N THR A 148 -12.06 3.04 -11.55
CA THR A 148 -12.88 1.89 -11.16
C THR A 148 -12.27 1.19 -9.94
N TRP A 149 -10.96 0.95 -9.94
CA TRP A 149 -10.27 0.32 -8.81
C TRP A 149 -10.39 1.16 -7.54
N PHE A 150 -10.23 2.49 -7.60
CA PHE A 150 -10.41 3.36 -6.43
C PHE A 150 -11.86 3.36 -5.95
N ALA A 151 -12.84 3.29 -6.86
CA ALA A 151 -14.25 3.22 -6.49
C ALA A 151 -14.60 1.90 -5.77
N GLU A 152 -13.98 0.78 -6.15
CA GLU A 152 -14.14 -0.52 -5.47
C GLU A 152 -13.71 -0.47 -4.00
N TRP A 153 -12.78 0.41 -3.65
CA TRP A 153 -12.22 0.57 -2.30
C TRP A 153 -12.68 1.86 -1.60
N SER A 154 -13.80 2.44 -2.02
CA SER A 154 -14.29 3.73 -1.51
C SER A 154 -15.00 3.67 -0.16
N THR A 155 -15.20 2.46 0.39
CA THR A 155 -15.90 2.25 1.67
C THR A 155 -15.05 1.44 2.64
N PHE A 156 -15.24 1.69 3.94
CA PHE A 156 -14.54 0.94 4.97
C PHE A 156 -14.82 -0.57 4.86
N ASP A 157 -16.08 -0.95 4.60
CA ASP A 157 -16.46 -2.36 4.45
C ASP A 157 -15.72 -3.06 3.29
N SER A 158 -15.56 -2.38 2.15
CA SER A 158 -14.82 -2.92 1.01
C SER A 158 -13.34 -3.16 1.36
N ILE A 159 -12.70 -2.18 2.01
CA ILE A 159 -11.31 -2.23 2.45
C ILE A 159 -11.11 -3.35 3.47
N LEU A 160 -11.92 -3.37 4.52
CA LEU A 160 -11.84 -4.37 5.57
C LEU A 160 -12.09 -5.77 5.01
N SER A 161 -13.07 -5.90 4.12
CA SER A 161 -13.34 -7.15 3.42
C SER A 161 -12.09 -7.63 2.69
N ALA A 162 -11.47 -6.83 1.82
CA ALA A 162 -10.24 -7.22 1.12
C ALA A 162 -9.08 -7.54 2.05
N ALA A 163 -8.93 -6.81 3.15
CA ALA A 163 -7.90 -7.08 4.14
C ALA A 163 -8.12 -8.40 4.89
N CYS A 164 -9.37 -8.85 5.01
CA CYS A 164 -9.72 -10.15 5.57
C CYS A 164 -9.62 -11.31 4.56
N HIS A 165 -9.56 -11.00 3.26
CA HIS A 165 -9.42 -12.01 2.21
C HIS A 165 -7.98 -12.56 2.18
N ARG A 166 -7.87 -13.87 2.01
CA ARG A 166 -6.56 -14.51 1.93
C ARG A 166 -5.90 -14.13 0.60
N ARG A 167 -4.64 -13.69 0.65
CA ARG A 167 -3.76 -13.58 -0.53
C ARG A 167 -2.89 -14.82 -0.62
N ARG A 168 -2.52 -15.22 -1.84
CA ARG A 168 -1.59 -16.33 -2.07
C ARG A 168 -0.17 -15.83 -1.78
N VAL A 169 0.39 -16.19 -0.62
CA VAL A 169 1.70 -15.69 -0.16
C VAL A 169 2.86 -16.56 -0.71
N SER A 170 2.57 -17.80 -1.14
CA SER A 170 3.51 -18.70 -1.81
C SER A 170 2.77 -19.84 -2.52
N PHE A 171 3.51 -20.79 -3.12
CA PHE A 171 2.98 -21.90 -3.93
C PHE A 171 1.86 -22.73 -3.26
N ALA A 172 1.68 -22.70 -1.93
CA ALA A 172 0.70 -23.56 -1.25
C ALA A 172 -0.08 -22.95 -0.07
N ARG A 173 0.10 -21.66 0.29
CA ARG A 173 -0.56 -21.11 1.50
C ARG A 173 -1.28 -19.80 1.24
N TRP A 174 -2.60 -19.86 1.38
CA TRP A 174 -3.50 -18.71 1.47
C TRP A 174 -3.40 -18.14 2.89
N ASN A 175 -2.93 -16.90 3.03
CA ASN A 175 -2.85 -16.24 4.33
C ASN A 175 -3.34 -14.80 4.22
N ILE A 176 -3.73 -14.23 5.36
CA ILE A 176 -4.02 -12.81 5.46
C ILE A 176 -2.69 -12.07 5.42
N ASP A 177 -2.70 -10.97 4.68
CA ASP A 177 -1.66 -9.97 4.75
C ASP A 177 -1.84 -9.19 6.06
N PRO A 178 -0.97 -9.39 7.07
CA PRO A 178 -1.16 -8.76 8.36
C PRO A 178 -1.04 -7.24 8.28
N VAL A 179 -0.32 -6.70 7.28
CA VAL A 179 -0.13 -5.26 7.12
C VAL A 179 -1.42 -4.62 6.65
N ALA A 180 -1.97 -5.11 5.54
CA ALA A 180 -3.25 -4.64 5.02
C ALA A 180 -4.37 -4.79 6.07
N PHE A 181 -4.39 -5.90 6.80
CA PHE A 181 -5.34 -6.11 7.90
C PHE A 181 -5.19 -5.04 8.98
N ARG A 182 -3.98 -4.83 9.51
CA ARG A 182 -3.74 -3.86 10.58
C ARG A 182 -4.00 -2.43 10.12
N ALA A 183 -3.67 -2.09 8.88
CA ALA A 183 -3.94 -0.79 8.30
C ALA A 183 -5.45 -0.53 8.20
N ALA A 184 -6.23 -1.53 7.78
CA ALA A 184 -7.70 -1.45 7.78
C ALA A 184 -8.25 -1.27 9.20
N ILE A 185 -7.74 -1.99 10.20
CA ILE A 185 -8.17 -1.81 11.60
C ILE A 185 -7.90 -0.39 12.09
N VAL A 186 -6.69 0.15 11.85
CA VAL A 186 -6.37 1.52 12.24
C VAL A 186 -7.27 2.52 11.52
N LEU A 187 -7.45 2.37 10.20
CA LEU A 187 -8.34 3.22 9.41
C LEU A 187 -9.76 3.23 10.00
N GLY A 188 -10.27 2.06 10.38
CA GLY A 188 -11.59 1.93 10.99
C GLY A 188 -11.69 2.65 12.33
N VAL A 189 -10.67 2.57 13.18
CA VAL A 189 -10.63 3.34 14.44
C VAL A 189 -10.62 4.84 14.16
N CYS A 190 -9.80 5.30 13.21
CA CYS A 190 -9.73 6.72 12.84
C CYS A 190 -11.06 7.26 12.29
N ASN A 191 -11.88 6.40 11.68
CA ASN A 191 -13.17 6.78 11.09
C ASN A 191 -14.39 6.41 11.96
N GLY A 192 -14.19 5.95 13.20
CA GLY A 192 -15.30 5.65 14.12
C GLY A 192 -16.00 4.30 13.90
N GLU A 193 -15.43 3.41 13.08
CA GLU A 193 -16.00 2.10 12.68
C GLU A 193 -15.81 1.02 13.76
N PHE A 194 -16.02 1.38 15.03
CA PHE A 194 -15.59 0.59 16.19
C PHE A 194 -16.22 -0.81 16.27
N GLN A 195 -17.47 -0.95 15.85
CA GLN A 195 -18.17 -2.24 15.85
C GLN A 195 -17.57 -3.21 14.84
N ALA A 196 -17.27 -2.73 13.62
CA ALA A 196 -16.66 -3.56 12.59
C ALA A 196 -15.20 -3.90 12.93
N VAL A 197 -14.44 -2.92 13.41
CA VAL A 197 -13.07 -3.12 13.93
C VAL A 197 -13.05 -4.17 15.05
N SER A 198 -13.93 -4.05 16.05
CA SER A 198 -13.98 -4.99 17.18
C SER A 198 -14.25 -6.42 16.71
N ARG A 199 -15.25 -6.60 15.84
CA ARG A 199 -15.58 -7.92 15.26
C ARG A 199 -14.41 -8.50 14.48
N ALA A 200 -13.75 -7.69 13.64
CA ALA A 200 -12.61 -8.13 12.84
C ALA A 200 -11.41 -8.51 13.72
N MET A 201 -11.09 -7.72 14.75
CA MET A 201 -10.01 -8.01 15.69
C MET A 201 -10.28 -9.28 16.51
N ASP A 202 -11.52 -9.47 16.99
CA ASP A 202 -11.90 -10.65 17.75
C ASP A 202 -11.82 -11.91 16.89
N TRP A 203 -12.30 -11.84 15.64
CA TRP A 203 -12.13 -12.90 14.65
C TRP A 203 -10.66 -13.21 14.37
N TYR A 204 -9.84 -12.19 14.10
CA TYR A 204 -8.43 -12.36 13.73
C TYR A 204 -7.63 -13.04 14.85
N ARG A 205 -7.83 -12.61 16.10
CA ARG A 205 -7.21 -13.22 17.29
C ARG A 205 -7.73 -14.64 17.56
N GLY A 206 -8.99 -14.90 17.23
CA GLY A 206 -9.61 -16.22 17.35
C GLY A 206 -9.02 -17.27 16.40
N ARG A 207 -8.29 -16.86 15.34
CA ARG A 207 -7.66 -17.78 14.39
C ARG A 207 -6.60 -18.62 15.13
N TRP A 208 -6.81 -19.94 15.15
CA TRP A 208 -5.90 -20.90 15.80
C TRP A 208 -4.80 -21.41 14.87
N THR A 209 -5.09 -21.50 13.57
CA THR A 209 -4.14 -21.90 12.54
C THR A 209 -4.07 -20.88 11.42
N GLY A 210 -2.86 -20.74 10.85
CA GLY A 210 -2.65 -19.91 9.67
C GLY A 210 -2.62 -18.40 9.94
N MET A 211 -2.04 -17.96 11.06
CA MET A 211 -1.50 -16.60 11.13
C MET A 211 -0.27 -16.48 10.24
N ASN A 212 0.01 -15.27 9.75
CA ASN A 212 1.23 -14.98 9.01
C ASN A 212 2.43 -15.10 9.95
N SER A 213 3.57 -15.60 9.48
CA SER A 213 4.79 -15.72 10.30
C SER A 213 5.35 -14.37 10.77
N SER A 214 4.96 -13.28 10.11
CA SER A 214 5.29 -11.92 10.55
C SER A 214 4.38 -11.40 11.68
N ASP A 215 3.31 -12.11 12.04
CA ASP A 215 2.34 -11.69 13.06
C ASP A 215 2.07 -12.80 14.11
N SER A 216 1.45 -12.43 15.23
CA SER A 216 1.00 -13.36 16.27
C SER A 216 -0.22 -12.84 17.01
N ARG A 217 -0.89 -13.70 17.80
CA ARG A 217 -2.04 -13.30 18.62
C ARG A 217 -1.66 -12.25 19.65
N GLU A 218 -0.48 -12.39 20.24
CA GLU A 218 0.09 -11.47 21.22
C GLU A 218 0.32 -10.10 20.59
N ARG A 219 0.87 -10.07 19.36
CA ARG A 219 1.07 -8.82 18.62
C ARG A 219 -0.25 -8.16 18.22
N ALA A 220 -1.23 -8.94 17.77
CA ALA A 220 -2.57 -8.44 17.49
C ALA A 220 -3.27 -7.92 18.76
N ARG A 221 -3.03 -8.53 19.93
CA ARG A 221 -3.52 -8.05 21.22
C ARG A 221 -2.84 -6.74 21.63
N ALA A 222 -1.53 -6.64 21.47
CA ALA A 222 -0.78 -5.41 21.74
C ALA A 222 -1.23 -4.26 20.82
N LEU A 223 -1.61 -4.54 19.57
CA LEU A 223 -2.25 -3.54 18.70
C LEU A 223 -3.61 -3.09 19.25
N ASP A 224 -4.52 -4.01 19.61
CA ASP A 224 -5.84 -3.66 20.19
C ASP A 224 -5.69 -2.86 21.49
N GLU A 225 -4.65 -3.11 22.28
CA GLU A 225 -4.33 -2.37 23.49
C GLU A 225 -3.85 -0.95 23.18
N HIS A 226 -2.85 -0.81 22.30
CA HIS A 226 -2.35 0.50 21.84
C HIS A 226 -3.47 1.37 21.27
N LEU A 227 -4.36 0.79 20.45
CA LEU A 227 -5.49 1.53 19.88
C LEU A 227 -6.45 2.07 20.93
N ARG A 228 -6.66 1.35 22.04
CA ARG A 228 -7.47 1.83 23.16
C ARG A 228 -6.76 2.92 23.97
N GLU A 229 -5.44 2.90 24.02
CA GLU A 229 -4.66 3.95 24.68
C GLU A 229 -4.78 5.26 23.91
N ILE A 230 -4.63 5.22 22.57
CA ILE A 230 -4.61 6.42 21.73
C ILE A 230 -6.01 6.93 21.30
N SER A 231 -7.07 6.11 21.35
CA SER A 231 -8.46 6.54 21.08
C SER A 231 -9.35 6.27 22.30
N VAL A 232 -9.88 7.36 22.88
CA VAL A 232 -10.79 7.31 24.04
C VAL A 232 -12.11 6.66 23.63
N GLU A 233 -12.64 7.01 22.48
CA GLU A 233 -13.90 6.52 21.94
C GLU A 233 -13.85 5.01 21.68
N TYR A 234 -12.75 4.53 21.07
CA TYR A 234 -12.57 3.09 20.85
C TYR A 234 -12.44 2.34 22.19
N ARG A 235 -11.76 2.92 23.18
CA ARG A 235 -11.65 2.35 24.53
C ARG A 235 -13.01 2.22 25.20
N GLU A 236 -13.84 3.25 25.14
CA GLU A 236 -15.18 3.26 25.71
C GLU A 236 -16.09 2.24 25.04
N PHE A 237 -16.06 2.17 23.71
CA PHE A 237 -16.77 1.14 22.95
C PHE A 237 -16.34 -0.28 23.36
N ARG A 238 -15.03 -0.54 23.48
CA ARG A 238 -14.54 -1.87 23.90
C ARG A 238 -14.94 -2.21 25.35
N ARG A 239 -15.12 -1.21 26.22
CA ARG A 239 -15.61 -1.41 27.59
C ARG A 239 -17.10 -1.77 27.60
N SER A 240 -17.91 -1.13 26.77
CA SER A 240 -19.36 -1.40 26.72
C SER A 240 -19.69 -2.81 26.23
N LEU A 241 -18.81 -3.45 25.46
CA LEU A 241 -18.99 -4.86 25.05
C LEU A 241 -18.76 -5.89 26.17
N ARG A 242 -18.24 -5.46 27.34
CA ARG A 242 -17.93 -6.36 28.48
C ARG A 242 -18.94 -6.27 29.63
N GLY A 243 -19.84 -5.30 29.60
CA GLY A 243 -20.95 -5.14 30.55
C GLY A 243 -22.20 -5.81 30.03
#